data_AF-R5LSD3-F1
#
_entry.id   AF-R5LSD3-F1
#
_cell.length_a   1.000
_cell.length_b   1.000
_cell.length_c   1.000
_cell.angle_alpha   90.00
_cell.angle_beta   90.00
_cell.angle_gamma   90.00
#
_symmetry.space_group_name_H-M   'P 1'
#
loop_
_entity.id
_entity.type
_entity.pdbx_description
1 polymer ?
#
loop_
_entity_poly.entity_id
_entity_poly.type
_entity_poly.pdbx_seq_one_letter_code
_entity_poly.pdbx_strand_id
1 'polypeptide(L)'
;MKIKKGFKLRNVCGEHVIVAEGIENVDFTNIISMNESSAYLWNNIAELDYFDENILSNLLTEEYSVTAETALNDSKKIIQDWFKAGIIEE
;
A
#
# COMPACT_ATOMS: atom_id res chain seq x y z
N MET A 1 -2.13 2.94 -11.70
CA MET A 1 -1.96 3.41 -10.33
C MET A 1 -0.48 3.51 -10.00
N LYS A 2 -0.10 4.51 -9.20
CA LYS A 2 1.25 4.75 -8.69
C LYS A 2 1.21 5.26 -7.26
N ILE A 3 2.22 4.94 -6.45
CA ILE A 3 2.40 5.55 -5.13
C ILE A 3 2.79 7.02 -5.28
N LYS A 4 2.08 7.90 -4.56
CA LYS A 4 2.43 9.32 -4.53
C LYS A 4 3.77 9.52 -3.84
N LYS A 5 4.57 10.44 -4.38
CA LYS A 5 5.85 10.81 -3.75
C LYS A 5 5.60 11.42 -2.38
N GLY A 6 6.53 11.19 -1.47
CA GLY A 6 6.45 11.70 -0.10
C GLY A 6 5.72 10.79 0.87
N PHE A 7 5.27 9.59 0.49
CA PHE A 7 4.78 8.59 1.45
C PHE A 7 5.83 7.50 1.67
N LYS A 8 6.10 7.18 2.94
CA LYS A 8 7.01 6.09 3.31
C LYS A 8 6.42 5.19 4.37
N LEU A 9 6.67 3.89 4.22
CA LEU A 9 6.40 2.89 5.24
C LEU A 9 7.50 2.93 6.30
N ARG A 10 7.09 3.05 7.56
CA ARG A 10 7.96 2.99 8.74
C ARG A 10 7.45 1.89 9.67
N ASN A 11 8.38 1.22 10.34
CA ASN A 11 8.05 0.34 11.46
C ASN A 11 8.24 1.11 12.77
N VAL A 12 7.19 1.21 13.58
CA VAL A 12 7.20 1.87 14.88
C VAL A 12 6.65 0.90 15.91
N CYS A 13 7.50 0.48 16.85
CA CYS A 13 7.12 -0.46 17.91
C CYS A 13 6.49 -1.79 17.42
N GLY A 14 6.87 -2.28 16.24
CA GLY A 14 6.30 -3.50 15.65
C GLY A 14 5.07 -3.27 14.77
N GLU A 15 4.56 -2.03 14.70
CA GLU A 15 3.47 -1.66 13.80
C GLU A 15 4.01 -1.04 12.52
N HIS A 16 3.37 -1.34 11.40
CA HIS A 16 3.68 -0.76 10.11
C HIS A 16 2.79 0.47 9.87
N VAL A 17 3.40 1.64 9.63
CA VAL A 17 2.66 2.90 9.43
C VAL A 17 3.18 3.63 8.20
N ILE A 18 2.27 4.17 7.39
CA ILE A 18 2.62 5.12 6.33
C ILE A 18 2.66 6.52 6.91
N VAL A 19 3.76 7.22 6.64
CA VAL A 19 4.00 8.61 7.05
C VAL A 19 4.24 9.47 5.81
N ALA A 20 3.61 10.64 5.78
CA ALA A 20 3.90 11.69 4.80
C ALA A 20 5.18 12.47 5.19
N GLU A 21 6.14 12.57 4.28
CA GLU A 21 7.40 13.31 4.40
C GLU A 21 7.48 14.37 3.29
N GLY A 22 7.52 15.66 3.66
CA GLY A 22 7.60 16.79 2.72
C GLY A 22 7.46 18.15 3.39
N ILE A 23 7.99 19.21 2.78
CA ILE A 23 8.11 20.57 3.37
C ILE A 23 6.89 21.44 3.04
N GLU A 24 6.05 21.03 2.09
CA GLU A 24 4.85 21.79 1.70
C GLU A 24 3.61 21.19 2.36
N ASN A 25 3.26 21.72 3.55
CA ASN A 25 1.98 21.50 4.24
C ASN A 25 1.65 20.04 4.61
N VAL A 26 2.55 19.34 5.32
CA VAL A 26 2.20 18.03 5.88
C VAL A 26 1.32 18.21 7.12
N ASP A 27 0.02 18.06 6.88
CA ASP A 27 -0.91 17.64 7.91
C ASP A 27 -0.50 16.23 8.35
N PHE A 28 0.33 16.13 9.40
CA PHE A 28 0.83 14.87 9.98
C PHE A 28 -0.29 14.02 10.61
N THR A 29 -1.55 14.44 10.47
CA THR A 29 -2.72 13.80 11.05
C THR A 29 -3.10 12.50 10.33
N ASN A 30 -2.64 12.28 9.10
CA ASN A 30 -2.97 11.07 8.33
C ASN A 30 -1.90 9.98 8.50
N ILE A 31 -1.82 9.43 9.72
CA ILE A 31 -1.11 8.17 9.96
C ILE A 31 -2.01 7.02 9.51
N ILE A 32 -1.52 6.22 8.57
CA ILE A 32 -2.26 5.04 8.09
C ILE A 32 -1.54 3.80 8.59
N SER A 33 -2.20 3.04 9.46
CA SER A 33 -1.71 1.75 9.91
C SER A 33 -1.89 0.70 8.82
N MET A 34 -0.85 -0.06 8.58
CA MET A 34 -0.81 -1.19 7.66
C MET A 34 -0.77 -2.48 8.49
N ASN A 35 -1.57 -3.47 8.09
CA ASN A 35 -1.35 -4.84 8.54
C ASN A 35 -0.15 -5.46 7.79
N GLU A 36 0.25 -6.68 8.17
CA GLU A 36 1.41 -7.35 7.59
C GLU A 36 1.32 -7.52 6.06
N SER A 37 0.17 -7.95 5.54
CA SER A 37 0.01 -8.17 4.09
C SER A 37 -0.01 -6.87 3.29
N SER A 38 -0.62 -5.79 3.80
CA SER A 38 -0.59 -4.48 3.15
C SER A 38 0.81 -3.84 3.19
N ALA A 39 1.55 -4.03 4.28
CA ALA A 39 2.96 -3.62 4.38
C ALA A 39 3.85 -4.38 3.39
N TYR A 40 3.66 -5.70 3.27
CA TYR A 40 4.34 -6.53 2.28
C TYR A 40 4.07 -6.03 0.86
N LEU A 41 2.80 -5.81 0.50
CA LEU A 41 2.44 -5.29 -0.82
C LEU A 41 3.09 -3.93 -1.08
N TRP A 42 2.97 -2.99 -0.14
CA TRP A 42 3.54 -1.66 -0.26
C TRP A 42 5.04 -1.70 -0.55
N ASN A 43 5.81 -2.53 0.16
CA ASN A 43 7.25 -2.65 -0.05
C ASN A 43 7.60 -3.17 -1.45
N ASN A 44 6.81 -4.09 -2.00
CA ASN A 44 7.04 -4.64 -3.34
C ASN A 44 6.70 -3.65 -4.46
N ILE A 45 5.77 -2.71 -4.23
CA ILE A 45 5.33 -1.74 -5.24
C ILE A 45 5.93 -0.33 -5.07
N ALA A 46 6.63 -0.05 -3.97
CA ALA A 46 7.13 1.29 -3.63
C ALA A 46 8.04 1.92 -4.69
N GLU A 47 8.83 1.09 -5.38
CA GLU A 47 9.78 1.51 -6.42
C GLU A 47 9.20 1.38 -7.84
N LEU A 48 7.97 0.87 -7.99
CA LEU A 48 7.34 0.68 -9.29
C LEU A 48 6.74 2.00 -9.79
N ASP A 49 6.94 2.28 -11.07
CA ASP A 49 6.30 3.42 -11.73
C ASP A 49 4.80 3.22 -11.94
N TYR A 50 4.33 1.96 -11.96
CA TYR A 50 2.94 1.60 -12.12
C TYR A 50 2.66 0.24 -11.47
N PHE A 51 1.46 0.10 -10.90
CA PHE A 51 0.89 -1.18 -10.49
C PHE A 51 -0.63 -1.21 -10.74
N ASP A 52 -1.20 -2.42 -10.74
CA ASP A 52 -2.63 -2.68 -10.83
C ASP A 52 -3.05 -3.80 -9.86
N GLU A 53 -4.34 -4.16 -9.85
CA GLU A 53 -4.85 -5.22 -8.98
C GLU A 53 -4.29 -6.60 -9.29
N ASN A 54 -3.83 -6.86 -10.52
CA ASN A 54 -3.28 -8.14 -10.92
C ASN A 54 -1.88 -8.32 -10.34
N ILE A 55 -1.06 -7.26 -10.37
CA ILE A 55 0.27 -7.26 -9.74
C ILE A 55 0.14 -7.55 -8.24
N LEU A 56 -0.75 -6.86 -7.53
CA LEU A 56 -0.98 -7.10 -6.11
C LEU A 56 -1.52 -8.51 -5.83
N SER A 57 -2.44 -8.98 -6.68
CA SER A 57 -3.00 -10.33 -6.54
C SER A 57 -1.94 -11.40 -6.70
N ASN A 58 -1.04 -11.25 -7.67
CA ASN A 58 0.06 -12.18 -7.89
C ASN A 58 0.99 -12.22 -6.68
N LEU A 59 1.39 -11.06 -6.17
CA LEU A 59 2.22 -10.95 -4.95
C LEU A 59 1.57 -11.65 -3.74
N LEU A 60 0.25 -11.50 -3.57
CA LEU A 60 -0.48 -12.19 -2.51
C LEU A 60 -0.50 -13.71 -2.70
N THR A 61 -0.72 -14.20 -3.93
CA THR A 61 -0.73 -15.65 -4.19
C THR A 61 0.65 -16.30 -4.13
N GLU A 62 1.72 -15.53 -4.36
CA GLU A 62 3.10 -16.00 -4.26
C GLU A 62 3.55 -16.13 -2.80
N GLU A 63 3.21 -15.15 -1.96
CA GLU A 63 3.62 -15.12 -0.54
C GLU A 63 2.65 -15.89 0.37
N TYR A 64 1.35 -15.84 0.08
CA TYR A 64 0.31 -16.41 0.92
C TYR A 64 -0.41 -17.56 0.22
N SER A 65 -0.78 -18.57 0.99
CA SER A 65 -1.60 -19.70 0.51
C SER A 65 -3.08 -19.32 0.36
N VAL A 66 -3.37 -18.35 -0.50
CA VAL A 66 -4.72 -17.85 -0.81
C VAL A 66 -5.10 -18.17 -2.26
N THR A 67 -6.40 -18.21 -2.55
CA THR A 67 -6.87 -18.40 -3.93
C THR A 67 -6.68 -17.11 -4.74
N ALA A 68 -6.50 -17.24 -6.06
CA ALA A 68 -6.42 -16.09 -6.96
C ALA A 68 -7.66 -15.18 -6.87
N GLU A 69 -8.84 -15.75 -6.66
CA GLU A 69 -10.08 -14.98 -6.46
C GLU A 69 -10.03 -14.15 -5.17
N THR A 70 -9.57 -14.73 -4.05
CA THR A 70 -9.43 -14.02 -2.78
C THR A 70 -8.40 -12.91 -2.90
N ALA A 71 -7.22 -13.23 -3.44
CA ALA A 71 -6.14 -12.27 -3.65
C ALA A 71 -6.57 -11.09 -4.53
N LEU A 72 -7.33 -11.34 -5.60
CA LEU A 72 -7.82 -10.29 -6.48
C LEU A 72 -8.86 -9.39 -5.79
N ASN A 73 -9.77 -9.97 -5.01
CA ASN A 73 -10.76 -9.21 -4.25
C ASN A 73 -10.09 -8.33 -3.18
N ASP A 74 -9.12 -8.87 -2.45
CA ASP A 74 -8.34 -8.13 -1.46
C ASP A 74 -7.50 -7.02 -2.12
N SER A 75 -6.90 -7.30 -3.28
CA SER A 75 -6.14 -6.33 -4.07
C SER A 75 -7.00 -5.16 -4.55
N LYS A 76 -8.21 -5.43 -5.03
CA LYS A 76 -9.16 -4.37 -5.42
C LYS A 76 -9.57 -3.52 -4.23
N LYS A 77 -9.83 -4.16 -3.08
CA LYS A 77 -10.22 -3.46 -1.86
C LYS A 77 -9.09 -2.56 -1.34
N ILE A 78 -7.86 -3.07 -1.25
CA ILE A 78 -6.73 -2.29 -0.72
C ILE A 78 -6.38 -1.11 -1.65
N ILE A 79 -6.49 -1.28 -2.97
CA ILE A 79 -6.34 -0.17 -3.93
C ILE A 79 -7.37 0.92 -3.67
N GLN A 80 -8.64 0.56 -3.47
CA GLN A 80 -9.68 1.55 -3.17
C GLN A 80 -9.43 2.27 -1.84
N ASP A 81 -8.97 1.55 -0.82
CA ASP A 81 -8.67 2.13 0.50
C ASP A 81 -7.47 3.09 0.42
N TRP A 82 -6.39 2.70 -0.28
CA TRP A 82 -5.24 3.57 -0.53
C TRP A 82 -5.59 4.80 -1.38
N PHE A 83 -6.46 4.65 -2.38
CA PHE A 83 -6.90 5.77 -3.20
C PHE A 83 -7.74 6.76 -2.37
N LYS A 84 -8.69 6.28 -1.56
CA LYS A 84 -9.48 7.12 -0.64
C LYS A 84 -8.61 7.81 0.41
N ALA A 85 -7.58 7.12 0.90
CA ALA A 85 -6.59 7.69 1.82
C ALA A 85 -5.65 8.70 1.15
N GLY A 86 -5.68 8.80 -0.19
CA GLY A 86 -4.93 9.78 -0.95
C GLY A 86 -3.44 9.48 -1.11
N ILE A 87 -3.00 8.25 -0.83
CA ILE A 87 -1.58 7.84 -0.85
C ILE A 87 -1.13 7.23 -2.19
N ILE A 88 -2.08 6.97 -3.09
CA ILE A 88 -1.83 6.55 -4.48
C ILE A 88 -2.62 7.45 -5.44
N GLU A 89 -2.22 7.45 -6.71
CA GLU A 89 -2.86 8.15 -7.82
C GLU A 89 -2.94 7.26 -9.07
N GLU A 90 -3.74 7.65 -10.07
CA GLU A 90 -3.89 6.88 -11.32
C GLU A 90 -2.61 6.83 -12.16
#